data_AF-S7TGZ3-F1
#
_entry.id   AF-S7TGZ3-F1
#
_cell.length_a   1.000
_cell.length_b   1.000
_cell.length_c   1.000
_cell.angle_alpha   90.00
_cell.angle_beta   90.00
_cell.angle_gamma   90.00
#
_symmetry.space_group_name_H-M   'P 1'
#
loop_
_entity.id
_entity.type
_entity.pdbx_description
1 polymer ?
#
loop_
_entity_poly.entity_id
_entity_poly.type
_entity_poly.pdbx_seq_one_letter_code
_entity_poly.pdbx_strand_id
1 'polypeptide(L)'
;MNSAATPPQQGTRLAAVALVICLAVGGTAVLAARLTAQLHRLRGERFLLSEAHPEAAAAFAAALGRLSRDADLHRLLGRARFRQATAPPEDPQASPDPGPLLIKARDAFLEAARLNPLDAQSFFGAAECEALLAQAFRAEHPYAPDIPYDPRPYFEAAVRLRPNGITYAYALIRYLAWLPDPEALSRAVRDLAAVYPPIHARLKKEAFWSQSLREACLQGLTTAAKNRVLPRETHAALSTFMAEEGRWSEAVTHYQAAMAVGPSQNTSTHQYHLGSLHLGAGEPGAARDAFLEGLRQSRDRERDLNRILGYYRREKNPAGFVAFFRTAAAQTALPPEADMILAQALISTERYDAAREVLSTLIRQKPMARAYYWLARTAEAQQDWDAMELAAQKATILEPENSRYHALFAQVLTRLKKYDRAKQARALAKHYSHRP
;
A
#
# COMPACT_ATOMS: atom_id res chain seq x y z
N MET A 1 -68.26 -3.59 77.48
CA MET A 1 -68.01 -4.43 76.29
C MET A 1 -66.91 -3.74 75.49
N ASN A 2 -65.68 -4.25 75.60
CA ASN A 2 -64.49 -3.70 74.93
C ASN A 2 -64.48 -4.08 73.45
N SER A 3 -64.40 -3.09 72.55
CA SER A 3 -64.11 -3.29 71.13
C SER A 3 -62.65 -2.89 70.89
N ALA A 4 -61.82 -3.87 70.53
CA ALA A 4 -60.42 -3.69 70.21
C ALA A 4 -60.27 -3.22 68.76
N ALA A 5 -59.70 -2.03 68.55
CA ALA A 5 -59.26 -1.55 67.25
C ALA A 5 -57.91 -2.18 66.89
N THR A 6 -57.89 -3.04 65.86
CA THR A 6 -56.69 -3.61 65.24
C THR A 6 -55.99 -2.58 64.33
N PRO A 7 -54.65 -2.44 64.36
CA PRO A 7 -53.97 -1.41 63.58
C PRO A 7 -53.69 -1.86 62.12
N PRO A 8 -54.00 -1.06 61.09
CA PRO A 8 -53.74 -1.41 59.68
C PRO A 8 -52.27 -1.18 59.23
N GLN A 9 -51.34 -0.87 60.15
CA GLN A 9 -49.97 -0.46 59.81
C GLN A 9 -48.94 -1.60 59.66
N GLN A 10 -49.23 -2.81 60.16
CA GLN A 10 -48.27 -3.93 60.06
C GLN A 10 -48.24 -4.57 58.65
N GLY A 11 -49.40 -4.76 58.02
CA GLY A 11 -49.50 -5.34 56.69
C GLY A 11 -48.86 -4.47 55.60
N THR A 12 -49.00 -3.16 55.71
CA THR A 12 -48.39 -2.18 54.79
C THR A 12 -46.86 -2.11 54.93
N ARG A 13 -46.32 -2.24 56.14
CA ARG A 13 -44.86 -2.32 56.38
C ARG A 13 -44.24 -3.62 55.88
N LEU A 14 -44.91 -4.76 56.09
CA LEU A 14 -44.46 -6.06 55.59
C LEU A 14 -44.47 -6.12 54.05
N ALA A 15 -45.51 -5.56 53.42
CA ALA A 15 -45.58 -5.44 51.96
C ALA A 15 -44.45 -4.56 51.39
N ALA A 16 -44.13 -3.44 52.06
CA ALA A 16 -43.01 -2.57 51.66
C ALA A 16 -41.65 -3.26 51.79
N VAL A 17 -41.41 -4.02 52.87
CA VAL A 17 -40.17 -4.79 53.07
C VAL A 17 -40.04 -5.90 52.01
N ALA A 18 -41.12 -6.62 51.72
CA ALA A 18 -41.14 -7.63 50.67
C ALA A 18 -40.83 -7.04 49.29
N LEU A 19 -41.39 -5.86 48.96
CA LEU A 19 -41.10 -5.15 47.73
C LEU A 19 -39.63 -4.75 47.63
N VAL A 20 -39.03 -4.20 48.70
CA VAL A 20 -37.61 -3.83 48.74
C VAL A 20 -36.71 -5.05 48.55
N ILE A 21 -37.01 -6.18 49.20
CA ILE A 21 -36.25 -7.43 49.03
C ILE A 21 -36.37 -7.94 47.60
N CYS A 22 -37.57 -7.95 47.01
CA CYS A 22 -37.77 -8.36 45.61
C CYS A 22 -36.99 -7.46 44.63
N LEU A 23 -36.99 -6.15 44.84
CA LEU A 23 -36.22 -5.20 44.04
C LEU A 23 -34.71 -5.38 44.21
N ALA A 24 -34.24 -5.65 45.44
CA ALA A 24 -32.84 -5.92 45.72
C ALA A 24 -32.36 -7.23 45.08
N VAL A 25 -33.14 -8.31 45.20
CA VAL A 25 -32.85 -9.62 44.58
C VAL A 25 -32.89 -9.53 43.05
N GLY A 26 -33.88 -8.82 42.49
CA GLY A 26 -33.95 -8.56 41.06
C GLY A 26 -32.75 -7.74 40.57
N GLY A 27 -32.37 -6.71 41.33
CA GLY A 27 -31.21 -5.87 41.03
C GLY A 27 -29.88 -6.64 41.06
N THR A 28 -29.66 -7.48 42.07
CA THR A 28 -28.45 -8.30 42.19
C THR A 28 -28.39 -9.38 41.11
N ALA A 29 -29.51 -9.99 40.73
CA ALA A 29 -29.58 -10.95 39.63
C ALA A 29 -29.20 -10.31 38.28
N VAL A 30 -29.71 -9.11 38.00
CA VAL A 30 -29.37 -8.34 36.78
C VAL A 30 -27.89 -7.96 36.77
N LEU A 31 -27.36 -7.50 37.92
CA LEU A 31 -25.94 -7.16 38.04
C LEU A 31 -25.04 -8.39 37.84
N ALA A 32 -25.38 -9.53 38.45
CA ALA A 32 -24.65 -10.78 38.31
C ALA A 32 -24.65 -11.28 36.86
N ALA A 33 -25.79 -11.19 36.17
CA ALA A 33 -25.89 -11.52 34.76
C ALA A 33 -25.00 -10.63 33.89
N ARG A 34 -24.99 -9.30 34.13
CA ARG A 34 -24.12 -8.35 33.43
C ARG A 34 -22.63 -8.61 33.67
N LEU A 35 -22.22 -8.81 34.93
CA LEU A 35 -20.82 -9.09 35.28
C LEU A 35 -20.35 -10.41 34.66
N THR A 36 -21.19 -11.44 34.67
CA THR A 36 -20.85 -12.74 34.07
C THR A 36 -20.73 -12.61 32.54
N ALA A 37 -21.63 -11.88 31.90
CA ALA A 37 -21.55 -11.59 30.46
C ALA A 37 -20.28 -10.80 30.10
N GLN A 38 -19.90 -9.81 30.92
CA GLN A 38 -18.65 -9.06 30.74
C GLN A 38 -17.41 -9.94 30.87
N LEU A 39 -17.38 -10.88 31.82
CA LEU A 39 -16.28 -11.83 31.96
C LEU A 39 -16.14 -12.71 30.71
N HIS A 40 -17.26 -13.24 30.21
CA HIS A 40 -17.28 -14.02 28.97
C HIS A 40 -16.84 -13.18 27.76
N ARG A 41 -17.28 -11.91 27.67
CA ARG A 41 -16.83 -10.97 26.64
C ARG A 41 -15.32 -10.78 26.65
N LEU A 42 -14.73 -10.45 27.80
CA LEU A 42 -13.28 -10.24 27.93
C LEU A 42 -12.49 -11.50 27.57
N ARG A 43 -12.99 -12.68 27.99
CA ARG A 43 -12.40 -13.97 27.60
C ARG A 43 -12.45 -14.19 26.09
N GLY A 44 -13.58 -13.88 25.46
CA GLY A 44 -13.75 -13.97 24.01
C GLY A 44 -12.82 -13.01 23.25
N GLU A 45 -12.70 -11.76 23.70
CA GLU A 45 -11.76 -10.78 23.13
C GLU A 45 -10.31 -11.25 23.25
N ARG A 46 -9.92 -11.86 24.38
CA ARG A 46 -8.59 -12.47 24.55
C ARG A 46 -8.36 -13.62 23.56
N PHE A 47 -9.35 -14.49 23.36
CA PHE A 47 -9.24 -15.57 22.37
C PHE A 47 -9.14 -15.06 20.94
N LEU A 48 -9.83 -13.97 20.59
CA LEU A 48 -9.65 -13.32 19.29
C LEU A 48 -8.22 -12.83 19.07
N LEU A 49 -7.57 -12.29 20.12
CA LEU A 49 -6.17 -11.85 20.04
C LEU A 49 -5.19 -13.01 19.87
N SER A 50 -5.51 -14.19 20.40
CA SER A 50 -4.71 -15.40 20.26
C SER A 50 -5.12 -16.27 19.05
N GLU A 51 -5.91 -15.73 18.13
CA GLU A 51 -6.44 -16.42 16.94
C GLU A 51 -7.25 -17.70 17.23
N ALA A 52 -7.69 -17.88 18.48
CA ALA A 52 -8.54 -18.99 18.94
C ALA A 52 -10.02 -18.69 18.63
N HIS A 53 -10.36 -18.66 17.34
CA HIS A 53 -11.67 -18.21 16.85
C HIS A 53 -12.88 -19.03 17.35
N PRO A 54 -12.81 -20.39 17.43
CA PRO A 54 -13.90 -21.19 17.99
C PRO A 54 -14.19 -20.87 19.46
N GLU A 55 -13.15 -20.74 20.28
CA GLU A 55 -13.25 -20.43 21.70
C GLU A 55 -13.77 -19.01 21.93
N ALA A 56 -13.35 -18.06 21.08
CA ALA A 56 -13.90 -16.72 21.06
C ALA A 56 -15.42 -16.75 20.79
N ALA A 57 -15.86 -17.47 19.76
CA ALA A 57 -17.27 -17.58 19.42
C ALA A 57 -18.08 -18.24 20.54
N ALA A 58 -17.57 -19.29 21.18
CA ALA A 58 -18.20 -19.94 22.32
C ALA A 58 -18.34 -18.99 23.52
N ALA A 59 -17.30 -18.19 23.81
CA ALA A 59 -17.33 -17.21 24.89
C ALA A 59 -18.37 -16.10 24.63
N PHE A 60 -18.45 -15.56 23.40
CA PHE A 60 -19.47 -14.56 23.07
C PHE A 60 -20.90 -15.13 23.09
N ALA A 61 -21.09 -16.38 22.63
CA ALA A 61 -22.38 -17.05 22.74
C ALA A 61 -22.81 -17.25 24.21
N ALA A 62 -21.88 -17.60 25.10
CA ALA A 62 -22.15 -17.69 26.54
C ALA A 62 -22.55 -16.32 27.14
N ALA A 63 -21.91 -15.23 26.70
CA ALA A 63 -22.29 -13.87 27.10
C ALA A 63 -23.72 -13.51 26.61
N LEU A 64 -24.07 -13.84 25.37
CA LEU A 64 -25.41 -13.62 24.80
C LEU A 64 -26.49 -14.45 25.49
N GLY A 65 -26.16 -15.63 26.02
CA GLY A 65 -27.08 -16.40 26.86
C GLY A 65 -27.53 -15.66 28.13
N ARG A 66 -26.81 -14.60 28.53
CA ARG A 66 -27.16 -13.72 29.65
C ARG A 66 -27.70 -12.36 29.19
N LEU A 67 -27.17 -11.82 28.10
CA LEU A 67 -27.54 -10.52 27.53
C LEU A 67 -27.94 -10.66 26.05
N SER A 68 -29.10 -11.26 25.79
CA SER A 68 -29.52 -11.63 24.43
C SER A 68 -29.77 -10.46 23.47
N ARG A 69 -30.00 -9.25 24.00
CA ARG A 69 -30.27 -8.02 23.23
C ARG A 69 -29.07 -7.08 23.14
N ASP A 70 -27.87 -7.56 23.45
CA ASP A 70 -26.63 -6.78 23.34
C ASP A 70 -26.08 -6.83 21.91
N ALA A 71 -26.18 -5.71 21.19
CA ALA A 71 -25.74 -5.60 19.80
C ALA A 71 -24.23 -5.83 19.63
N ASP A 72 -23.41 -5.40 20.59
CA ASP A 72 -21.96 -5.53 20.50
C ASP A 72 -21.54 -7.00 20.61
N LEU A 73 -22.19 -7.76 21.49
CA LEU A 73 -21.93 -9.19 21.64
C LEU A 73 -22.31 -9.98 20.39
N HIS A 74 -23.43 -9.64 19.74
CA HIS A 74 -23.80 -10.23 18.45
C HIS A 74 -22.78 -9.92 17.35
N ARG A 75 -22.30 -8.68 17.27
CA ARG A 75 -21.25 -8.29 16.31
C ARG A 75 -19.93 -9.02 16.58
N LEU A 76 -19.50 -9.12 17.84
CA LEU A 76 -18.28 -9.83 18.22
C LEU A 76 -18.39 -11.34 17.92
N LEU A 77 -19.56 -11.94 18.16
CA LEU A 77 -19.85 -13.32 17.77
C LEU A 77 -19.78 -13.52 16.25
N GLY A 78 -20.40 -12.63 15.47
CA GLY A 78 -20.32 -12.62 14.02
C GLY A 78 -18.88 -12.55 13.53
N ARG A 79 -18.08 -11.64 14.09
CA ARG A 79 -16.65 -11.48 13.78
C ARG A 79 -15.85 -12.74 14.10
N ALA A 80 -16.06 -13.36 15.26
CA ALA A 80 -15.36 -14.58 15.64
C ALA A 80 -15.66 -15.72 14.67
N ARG A 81 -16.92 -15.92 14.31
CA ARG A 81 -17.35 -16.96 13.36
C ARG A 81 -16.84 -16.69 11.94
N PHE A 82 -16.86 -15.44 11.49
CA PHE A 82 -16.30 -15.06 10.19
C PHE A 82 -14.81 -15.36 10.12
N ARG A 83 -14.05 -15.01 11.17
CA ARG A 83 -12.61 -15.31 11.26
C ARG A 83 -12.36 -16.82 11.30
N GLN A 84 -13.17 -17.57 12.02
CA GLN A 84 -13.11 -19.03 12.01
C GLN A 84 -13.36 -19.61 10.60
N ALA A 85 -14.34 -19.08 9.87
CA ALA A 85 -14.69 -19.55 8.53
C ALA A 85 -13.64 -19.20 7.46
N THR A 86 -12.87 -18.13 7.68
CA THR A 86 -11.89 -17.61 6.71
C THR A 86 -10.44 -17.90 7.12
N ALA A 87 -10.23 -18.55 8.26
CA ALA A 87 -8.92 -19.00 8.68
C ALA A 87 -8.39 -20.10 7.74
N PRO A 88 -7.08 -20.16 7.47
CA PRO A 88 -6.48 -21.30 6.79
C PRO A 88 -6.81 -22.59 7.55
N PRO A 89 -7.12 -23.70 6.86
CA PRO A 89 -7.40 -24.96 7.53
C PRO A 89 -6.15 -25.46 8.27
N GLU A 90 -6.33 -26.02 9.46
CA GLU A 90 -5.24 -26.59 10.28
C GLU A 90 -4.56 -27.77 9.57
N ASP A 91 -5.35 -28.56 8.84
CA ASP A 91 -4.88 -29.58 7.92
C ASP A 91 -5.00 -29.06 6.47
N PRO A 92 -3.89 -28.84 5.76
CA PRO A 92 -3.91 -28.43 4.36
C PRO A 92 -4.63 -29.41 3.41
N GLN A 93 -4.83 -30.67 3.84
CA GLN A 93 -5.60 -31.68 3.09
C GLN A 93 -7.10 -31.62 3.39
N ALA A 94 -7.51 -30.98 4.48
CA ALA A 94 -8.91 -30.76 4.80
C ALA A 94 -9.46 -29.60 3.96
N SER A 95 -10.62 -29.82 3.34
CA SER A 95 -11.39 -28.79 2.64
C SER A 95 -12.70 -28.53 3.39
N PRO A 96 -12.67 -27.92 4.59
CA PRO A 96 -13.88 -27.64 5.34
C PRO A 96 -14.74 -26.66 4.56
N ASP A 97 -16.03 -26.96 4.41
CA ASP A 97 -17.00 -26.03 3.84
C ASP A 97 -17.22 -24.84 4.81
N PRO A 98 -16.83 -23.61 4.45
CA PRO A 98 -17.02 -22.45 5.31
C PRO A 98 -18.48 -21.96 5.36
N GLY A 99 -19.33 -22.40 4.43
CA GLY A 99 -20.70 -21.92 4.23
C GLY A 99 -21.55 -21.89 5.50
N PRO A 100 -21.68 -23.00 6.26
CA PRO A 100 -22.46 -23.03 7.50
C PRO A 100 -21.97 -22.05 8.57
N LEU A 101 -20.65 -21.81 8.66
CA LEU A 101 -20.10 -20.83 9.59
C LEU A 101 -20.31 -19.40 9.10
N LEU A 102 -20.20 -19.15 7.80
CA LEU A 102 -20.49 -17.84 7.18
C LEU A 102 -21.96 -17.44 7.36
N ILE A 103 -22.90 -18.39 7.23
CA ILE A 103 -24.33 -18.15 7.52
C ILE A 103 -24.51 -17.75 8.99
N LYS A 104 -23.94 -18.50 9.93
CA LYS A 104 -24.00 -18.19 11.37
C LYS A 104 -23.31 -16.87 11.73
N ALA A 105 -22.30 -16.46 10.97
CA ALA A 105 -21.62 -15.18 11.13
C ALA A 105 -22.49 -14.03 10.63
N ARG A 106 -23.03 -14.16 9.41
CA ARG A 106 -23.98 -13.23 8.81
C ARG A 106 -25.17 -12.98 9.72
N ASP A 107 -25.83 -14.03 10.19
CA ASP A 107 -27.05 -13.90 10.99
C ASP A 107 -26.78 -13.15 12.31
N ALA A 108 -25.61 -13.38 12.92
CA ALA A 108 -25.18 -12.64 14.10
C ALA A 108 -24.90 -11.14 13.78
N PHE A 109 -24.30 -10.83 12.64
CA PHE A 109 -24.13 -9.46 12.19
C PHE A 109 -25.47 -8.77 11.88
N LEU A 110 -26.42 -9.47 11.27
CA LEU A 110 -27.75 -8.94 10.98
C LEU A 110 -28.55 -8.69 12.27
N GLU A 111 -28.45 -9.57 13.26
CA GLU A 111 -29.07 -9.34 14.57
C GLU A 111 -28.42 -8.16 15.30
N ALA A 112 -27.11 -8.01 15.22
CA ALA A 112 -26.41 -6.83 15.73
C ALA A 112 -26.89 -5.54 15.04
N ALA A 113 -27.02 -5.54 13.72
CA ALA A 113 -27.53 -4.41 12.94
C ALA A 113 -29.01 -4.11 13.26
N ARG A 114 -29.82 -5.13 13.53
CA ARG A 114 -31.23 -4.98 13.95
C ARG A 114 -31.33 -4.29 15.33
N LEU A 115 -30.46 -4.68 16.26
CA LEU A 115 -30.41 -4.11 17.61
C LEU A 115 -29.75 -2.71 17.62
N ASN A 116 -28.81 -2.45 16.72
CA ASN A 116 -28.16 -1.16 16.53
C ASN A 116 -28.05 -0.78 15.03
N PRO A 117 -29.09 -0.15 14.45
CA PRO A 117 -29.12 0.19 13.02
C PRO A 117 -28.10 1.25 12.57
N LEU A 118 -27.37 1.87 13.49
CA LEU A 118 -26.35 2.87 13.19
C LEU A 118 -24.93 2.29 13.13
N ASP A 119 -24.78 0.99 13.36
CA ASP A 119 -23.49 0.32 13.31
C ASP A 119 -23.13 -0.17 11.90
N ALA A 120 -22.28 0.60 11.23
CA ALA A 120 -21.74 0.26 9.92
C ALA A 120 -20.92 -1.04 9.90
N GLN A 121 -20.28 -1.42 11.03
CA GLN A 121 -19.45 -2.63 11.07
C GLN A 121 -20.29 -3.90 10.94
N SER A 122 -21.48 -3.92 11.53
CA SER A 122 -22.40 -5.05 11.42
C SER A 122 -22.90 -5.24 9.99
N PHE A 123 -23.33 -4.15 9.32
CA PHE A 123 -23.67 -4.21 7.90
C PHE A 123 -22.49 -4.66 7.04
N PHE A 124 -21.30 -4.14 7.31
CA PHE A 124 -20.10 -4.53 6.57
C PHE A 124 -19.76 -6.01 6.74
N GLY A 125 -19.79 -6.52 7.98
CA GLY A 125 -19.54 -7.94 8.26
C GLY A 125 -20.57 -8.86 7.61
N ALA A 126 -21.85 -8.46 7.59
CA ALA A 126 -22.89 -9.19 6.86
C ALA A 126 -22.62 -9.19 5.34
N ALA A 127 -22.20 -8.05 4.77
CA ALA A 127 -21.85 -7.93 3.35
C ALA A 127 -20.67 -8.84 2.97
N GLU A 128 -19.63 -8.91 3.80
CA GLU A 128 -18.49 -9.81 3.56
C GLU A 128 -18.91 -11.29 3.60
N CYS A 129 -19.78 -11.68 4.53
CA CYS A 129 -20.32 -13.04 4.59
C CYS A 129 -21.13 -13.38 3.33
N GLU A 130 -22.06 -12.51 2.94
CA GLU A 130 -22.89 -12.67 1.74
C GLU A 130 -22.06 -12.71 0.46
N ALA A 131 -20.99 -11.92 0.36
CA ALA A 131 -20.11 -11.93 -0.81
C ALA A 131 -19.34 -13.26 -0.95
N LEU A 132 -18.81 -13.80 0.16
CA LEU A 132 -18.14 -15.10 0.16
C LEU A 132 -19.12 -16.24 -0.14
N LEU A 133 -20.33 -16.20 0.43
CA LEU A 133 -21.39 -17.17 0.16
C LEU A 133 -21.82 -17.13 -1.32
N ALA A 134 -21.99 -15.94 -1.90
CA ALA A 134 -22.28 -15.77 -3.32
C ALA A 134 -21.16 -16.34 -4.20
N GLN A 135 -19.89 -16.12 -3.82
CA GLN A 135 -18.74 -16.66 -4.55
C GLN A 135 -18.69 -18.19 -4.49
N ALA A 136 -18.85 -18.78 -3.30
CA ALA A 136 -18.88 -20.22 -3.12
C ALA A 136 -20.03 -20.86 -3.91
N PHE A 137 -21.23 -20.28 -3.83
CA PHE A 137 -22.40 -20.76 -4.58
C PHE A 137 -22.18 -20.75 -6.10
N ARG A 138 -21.56 -19.70 -6.65
CA ARG A 138 -21.22 -19.66 -8.09
C ARG A 138 -20.21 -20.74 -8.48
N ALA A 139 -19.26 -21.05 -7.61
CA ALA A 139 -18.27 -22.09 -7.87
C ALA A 139 -18.90 -23.49 -7.92
N GLU A 140 -19.86 -23.76 -7.02
CA GLU A 140 -20.59 -25.03 -6.95
C GLU A 140 -21.70 -25.14 -8.01
N HIS A 141 -22.29 -24.01 -8.39
CA HIS A 141 -23.41 -23.94 -9.35
C HIS A 141 -23.18 -22.91 -10.48
N PRO A 142 -22.22 -23.16 -11.40
CA PRO A 142 -21.84 -22.17 -12.43
C PRO A 142 -22.97 -21.74 -13.38
N TYR A 143 -24.00 -22.57 -13.52
CA TYR A 143 -25.12 -22.35 -14.44
C TYR A 143 -26.44 -21.99 -13.73
N ALA A 144 -26.41 -21.80 -12.40
CA ALA A 144 -27.61 -21.37 -11.68
C ALA A 144 -28.03 -19.96 -12.17
N PRO A 145 -29.32 -19.76 -12.54
CA PRO A 145 -29.79 -18.48 -13.06
C PRO A 145 -29.81 -17.40 -11.97
N ASP A 146 -30.08 -17.79 -10.72
CA ASP A 146 -30.20 -16.90 -9.57
C ASP A 146 -29.22 -17.29 -8.46
N ILE A 147 -28.68 -16.28 -7.77
CA ILE A 147 -27.80 -16.46 -6.62
C ILE A 147 -28.59 -16.03 -5.38
N PRO A 148 -28.73 -16.88 -4.36
CA PRO A 148 -29.57 -16.59 -3.19
C PRO A 148 -28.91 -15.61 -2.19
N TYR A 149 -27.75 -15.06 -2.55
CA TYR A 149 -26.92 -14.20 -1.71
C TYR A 149 -26.69 -12.87 -2.42
N ASP A 150 -27.05 -11.77 -1.73
CA ASP A 150 -26.92 -10.40 -2.24
C ASP A 150 -26.23 -9.51 -1.20
N PRO A 151 -24.91 -9.29 -1.33
CA PRO A 151 -24.17 -8.43 -0.40
C PRO A 151 -24.37 -6.93 -0.67
N ARG A 152 -24.92 -6.53 -1.83
CA ARG A 152 -24.98 -5.11 -2.26
C ARG A 152 -25.69 -4.21 -1.24
N PRO A 153 -26.90 -4.53 -0.73
CA PRO A 153 -27.62 -3.65 0.19
C PRO A 153 -26.85 -3.41 1.49
N TYR A 154 -26.08 -4.40 1.94
CA TYR A 154 -25.31 -4.33 3.17
C TYR A 154 -24.03 -3.49 2.99
N PHE A 155 -23.33 -3.62 1.86
CA PHE A 155 -22.22 -2.73 1.53
C PHE A 155 -22.70 -1.27 1.41
N GLU A 156 -23.80 -1.03 0.69
CA GLU A 156 -24.37 0.31 0.52
C GLU A 156 -24.83 0.90 1.87
N ALA A 157 -25.40 0.09 2.76
CA ALA A 157 -25.74 0.53 4.12
C ALA A 157 -24.51 0.92 4.94
N ALA A 158 -23.43 0.11 4.89
CA ALA A 158 -22.19 0.41 5.60
C ALA A 158 -21.54 1.72 5.10
N VAL A 159 -21.50 1.93 3.77
CA VAL A 159 -20.99 3.16 3.16
C VAL A 159 -21.88 4.36 3.50
N ARG A 160 -23.21 4.22 3.46
CA ARG A 160 -24.14 5.29 3.83
C ARG A 160 -23.97 5.74 5.28
N LEU A 161 -23.77 4.80 6.21
CA LEU A 161 -23.55 5.10 7.62
C LEU A 161 -22.18 5.71 7.91
N ARG A 162 -21.18 5.43 7.05
CA ARG A 162 -19.82 5.95 7.15
C ARG A 162 -19.32 6.35 5.76
N PRO A 163 -19.77 7.49 5.21
CA PRO A 163 -19.42 7.92 3.85
C PRO A 163 -17.91 8.20 3.69
N ASN A 164 -17.22 8.51 4.79
CA ASN A 164 -15.77 8.67 4.83
C ASN A 164 -15.02 7.37 5.20
N GLY A 165 -15.72 6.24 5.28
CA GLY A 165 -15.17 4.92 5.58
C GLY A 165 -14.48 4.32 4.36
N ILE A 166 -13.18 4.60 4.21
CA ILE A 166 -12.35 4.14 3.07
C ILE A 166 -12.46 2.63 2.86
N THR A 167 -12.40 1.84 3.94
CA THR A 167 -12.50 0.37 3.89
C THR A 167 -13.81 -0.10 3.26
N TYR A 168 -14.94 0.49 3.66
CA TYR A 168 -16.26 0.07 3.19
C TYR A 168 -16.49 0.45 1.74
N ALA A 169 -16.16 1.69 1.37
CA ALA A 169 -16.29 2.16 0.00
C ALA A 169 -15.39 1.37 -0.95
N TYR A 170 -14.16 1.09 -0.55
CA TYR A 170 -13.24 0.30 -1.37
C TYR A 170 -13.67 -1.17 -1.51
N ALA A 171 -14.21 -1.78 -0.45
CA ALA A 171 -14.77 -3.12 -0.53
C ALA A 171 -16.01 -3.18 -1.45
N LEU A 172 -16.89 -2.18 -1.38
CA LEU A 172 -18.02 -2.04 -2.30
C LEU A 172 -17.54 -1.94 -3.76
N ILE A 173 -16.51 -1.12 -4.05
CA ILE A 173 -15.90 -1.03 -5.39
C ILE A 173 -15.42 -2.41 -5.87
N ARG A 174 -14.68 -3.14 -5.03
CA ARG A 174 -14.18 -4.47 -5.39
C ARG A 174 -15.32 -5.46 -5.64
N TYR A 175 -16.42 -5.36 -4.90
CA TYR A 175 -17.60 -6.17 -5.14
C TYR A 175 -18.31 -5.78 -6.46
N LEU A 176 -18.57 -4.50 -6.68
CA LEU A 176 -19.21 -3.98 -7.90
C LEU A 176 -18.41 -4.32 -9.17
N ALA A 177 -17.09 -4.46 -9.07
CA ALA A 177 -16.24 -4.88 -10.18
C ALA A 177 -16.56 -6.29 -10.71
N TRP A 178 -17.25 -7.13 -9.93
CA TRP A 178 -17.72 -8.46 -10.36
C TRP A 178 -19.13 -8.45 -10.97
N LEU A 179 -19.82 -7.30 -10.95
CA LEU A 179 -21.17 -7.15 -11.46
C LEU A 179 -21.17 -6.44 -12.82
N PRO A 180 -22.15 -6.73 -13.69
CA PRO A 180 -22.34 -6.00 -14.95
C PRO A 180 -23.02 -4.64 -14.72
N ASP A 181 -22.54 -3.85 -13.74
CA ASP A 181 -23.05 -2.51 -13.40
C ASP A 181 -21.90 -1.48 -13.40
N PRO A 182 -21.39 -1.11 -14.61
CA PRO A 182 -20.26 -0.21 -14.74
C PRO A 182 -20.56 1.21 -14.24
N GLU A 183 -21.83 1.62 -14.23
CA GLU A 183 -22.24 2.94 -13.75
C GLU A 183 -22.10 3.03 -12.23
N ALA A 184 -22.61 2.03 -11.49
CA ALA A 184 -22.45 1.97 -10.05
C ALA A 184 -20.97 1.88 -9.65
N LEU A 185 -20.17 1.08 -10.38
CA LEU A 185 -18.74 0.98 -10.14
C LEU A 185 -18.02 2.32 -10.31
N SER A 186 -18.27 3.01 -11.44
CA SER A 186 -17.70 4.33 -11.70
C SER A 186 -18.13 5.36 -10.66
N ARG A 187 -19.40 5.35 -10.25
CA ARG A 187 -19.91 6.24 -9.19
C ARG A 187 -19.18 6.01 -7.88
N ALA A 188 -19.05 4.75 -7.44
CA ALA A 188 -18.35 4.41 -6.20
C ALA A 188 -16.87 4.81 -6.24
N VAL A 189 -16.19 4.63 -7.38
CA VAL A 189 -14.80 5.09 -7.58
C VAL A 189 -14.69 6.60 -7.48
N ARG A 190 -15.58 7.34 -8.14
CA ARG A 190 -15.63 8.81 -8.10
C ARG A 190 -15.82 9.31 -6.66
N ASP A 191 -16.78 8.76 -5.96
CA ASP A 191 -17.13 9.17 -4.59
C ASP A 191 -15.97 8.91 -3.64
N LEU A 192 -15.34 7.73 -3.72
CA LEU A 192 -14.19 7.41 -2.88
C LEU A 192 -12.97 8.31 -3.18
N ALA A 193 -12.70 8.60 -4.46
CA ALA A 193 -11.62 9.51 -4.83
C ALA A 193 -11.88 10.96 -4.37
N ALA A 194 -13.15 11.38 -4.29
CA ALA A 194 -13.53 12.70 -3.78
C ALA A 194 -13.30 12.87 -2.27
N VAL A 195 -13.38 11.77 -1.51
CA VAL A 195 -13.22 11.77 -0.05
C VAL A 195 -11.81 11.39 0.39
N TYR A 196 -11.16 10.48 -0.34
CA TYR A 196 -9.82 10.01 -0.03
C TYR A 196 -8.93 9.92 -1.28
N PRO A 197 -8.43 11.06 -1.79
CA PRO A 197 -7.54 11.17 -2.94
C PRO A 197 -6.36 10.18 -3.02
N PRO A 198 -5.68 9.80 -1.92
CA PRO A 198 -4.60 8.79 -1.98
C PRO A 198 -5.03 7.42 -2.51
N ILE A 199 -6.34 7.13 -2.56
CA ILE A 199 -6.87 5.86 -3.08
C ILE A 199 -6.50 5.59 -4.53
N HIS A 200 -6.27 6.64 -5.34
CA HIS A 200 -6.00 6.51 -6.78
C HIS A 200 -4.84 5.55 -7.06
N ALA A 201 -3.79 5.57 -6.24
CA ALA A 201 -2.61 4.72 -6.41
C ALA A 201 -2.92 3.24 -6.20
N ARG A 202 -3.90 2.92 -5.35
CA ARG A 202 -4.37 1.55 -5.12
C ARG A 202 -5.31 1.10 -6.23
N LEU A 203 -6.27 1.95 -6.62
CA LEU A 203 -7.21 1.64 -7.71
C LEU A 203 -6.51 1.37 -9.03
N LYS A 204 -5.44 2.12 -9.36
CA LYS A 204 -4.63 1.90 -10.57
C LYS A 204 -3.92 0.55 -10.64
N LYS A 205 -3.79 -0.15 -9.50
CA LYS A 205 -3.19 -1.49 -9.44
C LYS A 205 -4.23 -2.61 -9.53
N GLU A 206 -5.52 -2.27 -9.56
CA GLU A 206 -6.58 -3.26 -9.66
C GLU A 206 -6.64 -3.85 -11.07
N ALA A 207 -6.94 -5.15 -11.15
CA ALA A 207 -7.06 -5.86 -12.42
C ALA A 207 -8.20 -5.32 -13.30
N PHE A 208 -9.24 -4.76 -12.69
CA PHE A 208 -10.39 -4.16 -13.37
C PHE A 208 -10.19 -2.67 -13.73
N TRP A 209 -9.00 -2.10 -13.49
CA TRP A 209 -8.72 -0.71 -13.83
C TRP A 209 -8.86 -0.47 -15.34
N SER A 210 -9.61 0.56 -15.71
CA SER A 210 -9.93 0.88 -17.10
C SER A 210 -9.95 2.39 -17.33
N GLN A 211 -10.00 2.81 -18.60
CA GLN A 211 -10.08 4.24 -18.95
C GLN A 211 -11.34 4.90 -18.37
N SER A 212 -12.47 4.20 -18.33
CA SER A 212 -13.71 4.70 -17.72
C SER A 212 -13.56 4.96 -16.22
N LEU A 213 -12.93 4.03 -15.48
CA LEU A 213 -12.65 4.22 -14.05
C LEU A 213 -11.60 5.30 -13.79
N ARG A 214 -10.66 5.47 -14.72
CA ARG A 214 -9.70 6.56 -14.69
C ARG A 214 -10.40 7.92 -14.75
N GLU A 215 -11.36 8.10 -15.66
CA GLU A 215 -12.16 9.33 -15.78
C GLU A 215 -13.02 9.57 -14.53
N ALA A 216 -13.68 8.53 -14.01
CA ALA A 216 -14.45 8.61 -12.78
C ALA A 216 -13.58 9.04 -11.58
N CYS A 217 -12.38 8.46 -11.45
CA CYS A 217 -11.41 8.83 -10.42
C CYS A 217 -10.97 10.29 -10.58
N LEU A 218 -10.68 10.75 -11.80
CA LEU A 218 -10.28 12.13 -12.07
C LEU A 218 -11.39 13.14 -11.72
N GLN A 219 -12.66 12.80 -12.00
CA GLN A 219 -13.81 13.60 -11.57
C GLN A 219 -13.91 13.69 -10.04
N GLY A 220 -13.65 12.57 -9.34
CA GLY A 220 -13.58 12.53 -7.88
C GLY A 220 -12.47 13.43 -7.34
N LEU A 221 -11.24 13.29 -7.86
CA LEU A 221 -10.09 14.13 -7.48
C LEU A 221 -10.34 15.62 -7.75
N THR A 222 -11.02 15.96 -8.85
CA THR A 222 -11.40 17.34 -9.17
C THR A 222 -12.40 17.88 -8.14
N THR A 223 -13.33 17.05 -7.68
CA THR A 223 -14.28 17.40 -6.60
C THR A 223 -13.55 17.58 -5.27
N ALA A 224 -12.60 16.70 -4.95
CA ALA A 224 -11.73 16.84 -3.77
C ALA A 224 -10.95 18.16 -3.80
N ALA A 225 -10.43 18.56 -4.97
CA ALA A 225 -9.68 19.81 -5.13
C ALA A 225 -10.57 21.03 -4.87
N LYS A 226 -11.78 21.06 -5.45
CA LYS A 226 -12.78 22.12 -5.22
C LYS A 226 -13.15 22.24 -3.73
N ASN A 227 -13.31 21.11 -3.06
CA ASN A 227 -13.71 21.05 -1.65
C ASN A 227 -12.53 21.12 -0.68
N ARG A 228 -11.29 21.26 -1.18
CA ARG A 228 -10.05 21.29 -0.39
C ARG A 228 -9.89 20.06 0.53
N VAL A 229 -10.35 18.89 0.08
CA VAL A 229 -10.10 17.62 0.77
C VAL A 229 -8.66 17.22 0.52
N LEU A 230 -7.87 17.02 1.59
CA LEU A 230 -6.45 16.63 1.53
C LEU A 230 -5.68 17.36 0.39
N PRO A 231 -5.59 18.69 0.44
CA PRO A 231 -5.25 19.50 -0.74
C PRO A 231 -3.85 19.20 -1.29
N ARG A 232 -2.88 18.84 -0.44
CA ARG A 232 -1.54 18.40 -0.86
C ARG A 232 -1.63 17.11 -1.67
N GLU A 233 -2.28 16.10 -1.13
CA GLU A 233 -2.43 14.77 -1.73
C GLU A 233 -3.27 14.82 -2.99
N THR A 234 -4.35 15.61 -2.99
CA THR A 234 -5.22 15.82 -4.16
C THR A 234 -4.45 16.42 -5.31
N HIS A 235 -3.72 17.51 -5.07
CA HIS A 235 -2.91 18.15 -6.11
C HIS A 235 -1.78 17.23 -6.60
N ALA A 236 -1.14 16.45 -5.73
CA ALA A 236 -0.16 15.46 -6.14
C ALA A 236 -0.79 14.33 -7.01
N ALA A 237 -2.00 13.87 -6.68
CA ALA A 237 -2.73 12.89 -7.46
C ALA A 237 -3.12 13.44 -8.84
N LEU A 238 -3.69 14.65 -8.89
CA LEU A 238 -4.02 15.33 -10.15
C LEU A 238 -2.77 15.51 -11.03
N SER A 239 -1.66 15.97 -10.44
CA SER A 239 -0.38 16.06 -11.15
C SER A 239 0.02 14.73 -11.81
N THR A 240 -0.12 13.63 -11.10
CA THR A 240 0.22 12.30 -11.61
C THR A 240 -0.66 11.94 -12.82
N PHE A 241 -1.96 12.21 -12.75
CA PHE A 241 -2.88 11.95 -13.86
C PHE A 241 -2.58 12.81 -15.10
N MET A 242 -2.28 14.10 -14.89
CA MET A 242 -1.94 15.01 -15.99
C MET A 242 -0.62 14.61 -16.67
N ALA A 243 0.39 14.22 -15.88
CA ALA A 243 1.66 13.73 -16.40
C ALA A 243 1.48 12.48 -17.28
N GLU A 244 0.61 11.56 -16.87
CA GLU A 244 0.31 10.33 -17.64
C GLU A 244 -0.44 10.61 -18.95
N GLU A 245 -1.19 11.71 -19.04
CA GLU A 245 -1.81 12.19 -20.29
C GLU A 245 -0.83 12.98 -21.17
N GLY A 246 0.41 13.20 -20.73
CA GLY A 246 1.36 14.09 -21.41
C GLY A 246 1.01 15.58 -21.25
N ARG A 247 0.07 15.93 -20.36
CA ARG A 247 -0.31 17.32 -20.04
C ARG A 247 0.65 17.88 -18.98
N TRP A 248 1.92 17.97 -19.37
CA TRP A 248 3.03 18.25 -18.46
C TRP A 248 2.93 19.60 -17.74
N SER A 249 2.50 20.67 -18.43
CA SER A 249 2.36 21.99 -17.82
C SER A 249 1.30 22.02 -16.70
N GLU A 250 0.19 21.28 -16.88
CA GLU A 250 -0.84 21.13 -15.84
C GLU A 250 -0.34 20.25 -14.70
N ALA A 251 0.45 19.22 -15.00
CA ALA A 251 1.10 18.39 -14.00
C ALA A 251 2.01 19.23 -13.09
N VAL A 252 2.90 20.04 -13.69
CA VAL A 252 3.77 20.99 -12.97
C VAL A 252 2.94 21.91 -12.08
N THR A 253 1.88 22.53 -12.64
CA THR A 253 1.01 23.46 -11.90
C THR A 253 0.39 22.80 -10.67
N HIS A 254 -0.19 21.62 -10.83
CA HIS A 254 -0.75 20.88 -9.71
C HIS A 254 0.32 20.44 -8.70
N TYR A 255 1.49 19.98 -9.15
CA TYR A 255 2.53 19.56 -8.20
C TYR A 255 3.08 20.73 -7.38
N GLN A 256 3.27 21.89 -8.01
CA GLN A 256 3.65 23.12 -7.31
C GLN A 256 2.58 23.54 -6.29
N ALA A 257 1.29 23.45 -6.65
CA ALA A 257 0.20 23.70 -5.70
C ALA A 257 0.25 22.72 -4.51
N ALA A 258 0.54 21.43 -4.73
CA ALA A 258 0.73 20.47 -3.66
C ALA A 258 1.88 20.85 -2.72
N MET A 259 3.02 21.26 -3.28
CA MET A 259 4.20 21.67 -2.52
C MET A 259 3.98 22.97 -1.73
N ALA A 260 3.08 23.85 -2.18
CA ALA A 260 2.74 25.10 -1.51
C ALA A 260 1.88 24.90 -0.25
N VAL A 261 1.08 23.84 -0.16
CA VAL A 261 0.20 23.54 0.99
C VAL A 261 1.00 23.24 2.27
N GLY A 262 2.20 22.67 2.14
CA GLY A 262 3.06 22.32 3.28
C GLY A 262 4.54 22.47 2.96
N PRO A 263 5.08 23.70 2.88
CA PRO A 263 6.44 23.92 2.43
C PRO A 263 7.51 23.20 3.27
N SER A 264 7.28 23.11 4.58
CA SER A 264 8.18 22.43 5.54
C SER A 264 8.23 20.90 5.36
N GLN A 265 7.26 20.30 4.67
CA GLN A 265 7.21 18.87 4.38
C GLN A 265 7.93 18.54 3.07
N ASN A 266 8.33 19.54 2.29
CA ASN A 266 9.04 19.33 1.04
C ASN A 266 10.46 18.84 1.33
N THR A 267 10.83 17.77 0.65
CA THR A 267 12.16 17.15 0.75
C THR A 267 12.87 17.22 -0.60
N SER A 268 14.15 16.87 -0.65
CA SER A 268 14.91 16.76 -1.90
C SER A 268 14.20 15.89 -2.95
N THR A 269 13.51 14.83 -2.51
CA THR A 269 12.72 13.96 -3.40
C THR A 269 11.56 14.69 -4.08
N HIS A 270 10.93 15.66 -3.41
CA HIS A 270 9.86 16.46 -4.03
C HIS A 270 10.45 17.38 -5.10
N GLN A 271 11.61 17.99 -4.83
CA GLN A 271 12.32 18.81 -5.82
C GLN A 271 12.75 18.00 -7.04
N TYR A 272 13.22 16.77 -6.84
CA TYR A 272 13.55 15.88 -7.96
C TYR A 272 12.32 15.48 -8.77
N HIS A 273 11.17 15.27 -8.12
CA HIS A 273 9.94 15.00 -8.85
C HIS A 273 9.48 16.22 -9.65
N LEU A 274 9.52 17.42 -9.06
CA LEU A 274 9.24 18.67 -9.77
C LEU A 274 10.18 18.87 -10.98
N GLY A 275 11.49 18.62 -10.81
CA GLY A 275 12.44 18.64 -11.90
C GLY A 275 12.11 17.64 -13.02
N SER A 276 11.65 16.44 -12.67
CA SER A 276 11.20 15.45 -13.65
C SER A 276 9.95 15.88 -14.43
N LEU A 277 9.01 16.58 -13.78
CA LEU A 277 7.83 17.13 -14.45
C LEU A 277 8.21 18.25 -15.42
N HIS A 278 9.12 19.15 -15.02
CA HIS A 278 9.66 20.19 -15.91
C HIS A 278 10.43 19.59 -17.10
N LEU A 279 11.16 18.48 -16.92
CA LEU A 279 11.77 17.78 -18.06
C LEU A 279 10.72 17.29 -19.06
N GLY A 280 9.66 16.65 -18.58
CA GLY A 280 8.54 16.20 -19.42
C GLY A 280 7.86 17.38 -20.13
N ALA A 281 7.76 18.54 -19.46
CA ALA A 281 7.23 19.77 -20.05
C ALA A 281 8.13 20.43 -21.11
N GLY A 282 9.35 19.91 -21.34
CA GLY A 282 10.30 20.53 -22.25
C GLY A 282 10.93 21.81 -21.67
N GLU A 283 10.98 21.95 -20.35
CA GLU A 283 11.49 23.11 -19.62
C GLU A 283 12.81 22.77 -18.91
N PRO A 284 13.92 22.53 -19.65
CA PRO A 284 15.17 22.05 -19.07
C PRO A 284 15.82 23.04 -18.07
N GLY A 285 15.54 24.34 -18.21
CA GLY A 285 16.00 25.36 -17.27
C GLY A 285 15.34 25.21 -15.90
N ALA A 286 14.00 25.15 -15.87
CA ALA A 286 13.25 24.95 -14.63
C ALA A 286 13.55 23.58 -14.00
N ALA A 287 13.71 22.54 -14.83
CA ALA A 287 14.12 21.22 -14.36
C ALA A 287 15.47 21.25 -13.65
N ARG A 288 16.48 21.90 -14.27
CA ARG A 288 17.80 22.10 -13.69
C ARG A 288 17.70 22.80 -12.34
N ASP A 289 16.95 23.89 -12.27
CA ASP A 289 16.87 24.70 -11.05
C ASP A 289 16.23 23.90 -9.89
N ALA A 290 15.18 23.12 -10.18
CA ALA A 290 14.56 22.20 -9.21
C ALA A 290 15.53 21.08 -8.77
N PHE A 291 16.26 20.45 -9.71
CA PHE A 291 17.24 19.43 -9.36
C PHE A 291 18.39 19.97 -8.51
N LEU A 292 18.90 21.16 -8.82
CA LEU A 292 19.94 21.83 -8.02
C LEU A 292 19.45 22.10 -6.61
N GLU A 293 18.21 22.57 -6.46
CA GLU A 293 17.62 22.79 -5.14
C GLU A 293 17.51 21.50 -4.33
N GLY A 294 17.07 20.40 -4.95
CA GLY A 294 17.07 19.10 -4.29
C GLY A 294 18.48 18.65 -3.87
N LEU A 295 19.50 18.86 -4.71
CA LEU A 295 20.90 18.50 -4.42
C LEU A 295 21.52 19.33 -3.29
N ARG A 296 21.07 20.57 -3.06
CA ARG A 296 21.49 21.37 -1.91
C ARG A 296 21.10 20.70 -0.59
N GLN A 297 19.90 20.09 -0.56
CA GLN A 297 19.34 19.41 0.61
C GLN A 297 19.77 17.94 0.73
N SER A 298 20.51 17.42 -0.26
CA SER A 298 20.89 16.02 -0.34
C SER A 298 21.88 15.61 0.76
N ARG A 299 21.62 14.45 1.37
CA ARG A 299 22.56 13.76 2.26
C ARG A 299 23.44 12.74 1.52
N ASP A 300 23.07 12.37 0.30
CA ASP A 300 23.75 11.38 -0.55
C ASP A 300 23.62 11.83 -2.02
N ARG A 301 24.53 12.73 -2.42
CA ARG A 301 24.51 13.36 -3.74
C ARG A 301 24.79 12.37 -4.87
N GLU A 302 25.59 11.33 -4.62
CA GLU A 302 25.85 10.29 -5.62
C GLU A 302 24.55 9.55 -5.96
N ARG A 303 23.84 9.05 -4.94
CA ARG A 303 22.57 8.36 -5.14
C ARG A 303 21.53 9.24 -5.82
N ASP A 304 21.45 10.49 -5.41
CA ASP A 304 20.49 11.46 -5.96
C ASP A 304 20.81 11.83 -7.42
N LEU A 305 22.09 12.00 -7.78
CA LEU A 305 22.49 12.20 -9.17
C LEU A 305 22.14 11.00 -10.05
N ASN A 306 22.29 9.78 -9.53
CA ASN A 306 21.91 8.58 -10.28
C ASN A 306 20.39 8.51 -10.50
N ARG A 307 19.60 8.95 -9.51
CA ARG A 307 18.15 9.11 -9.66
C ARG A 307 17.81 10.15 -10.72
N ILE A 308 18.49 11.30 -10.73
CA ILE A 308 18.29 12.37 -11.72
C ILE A 308 18.63 11.88 -13.13
N LEU A 309 19.74 11.15 -13.30
CA LEU A 309 20.09 10.50 -14.57
C LEU A 309 18.98 9.56 -15.05
N GLY A 310 18.32 8.85 -14.12
CA GLY A 310 17.15 8.02 -14.41
C GLY A 310 15.99 8.79 -15.06
N TYR A 311 15.73 10.03 -14.64
CA TYR A 311 14.73 10.90 -15.27
C TYR A 311 15.14 11.27 -16.69
N TYR A 312 16.38 11.72 -16.91
CA TYR A 312 16.87 12.04 -18.26
C TYR A 312 16.89 10.84 -19.21
N ARG A 313 17.17 9.63 -18.72
CA ARG A 313 17.10 8.41 -19.53
C ARG A 313 15.67 8.09 -19.97
N ARG A 314 14.68 8.29 -19.09
CA ARG A 314 13.26 8.10 -19.41
C ARG A 314 12.81 9.04 -20.52
N GLU A 315 13.24 10.29 -20.45
CA GLU A 315 13.00 11.33 -21.47
C GLU A 315 13.91 11.19 -22.71
N LYS A 316 14.70 10.11 -22.80
CA LYS A 316 15.66 9.86 -23.89
C LYS A 316 16.61 11.03 -24.16
N ASN A 317 16.96 11.79 -23.11
CA ASN A 317 17.81 12.98 -23.20
C ASN A 317 19.06 12.89 -22.27
N PRO A 318 19.95 11.89 -22.46
CA PRO A 318 21.18 11.80 -21.66
C PRO A 318 22.15 12.97 -21.91
N ALA A 319 22.09 13.62 -23.08
CA ALA A 319 22.88 14.83 -23.35
C ALA A 319 22.48 16.01 -22.44
N GLY A 320 21.18 16.16 -22.16
CA GLY A 320 20.66 17.13 -21.20
C GLY A 320 21.22 16.90 -19.79
N PHE A 321 21.39 15.64 -19.38
CA PHE A 321 22.03 15.32 -18.10
C PHE A 321 23.50 15.79 -18.06
N VAL A 322 24.26 15.63 -19.14
CA VAL A 322 25.66 16.11 -19.20
C VAL A 322 25.74 17.62 -18.99
N ALA A 323 24.83 18.39 -19.61
CA ALA A 323 24.75 19.83 -19.40
C ALA A 323 24.35 20.20 -17.96
N PHE A 324 23.36 19.49 -17.40
CA PHE A 324 22.95 19.63 -16.01
C PHE A 324 24.12 19.33 -15.04
N PHE A 325 24.81 18.21 -15.22
CA PHE A 325 25.90 17.77 -14.35
C PHE A 325 27.02 18.81 -14.30
N ARG A 326 27.42 19.38 -15.45
CA ARG A 326 28.42 20.46 -15.50
C ARG A 326 27.99 21.67 -14.67
N THR A 327 26.71 22.03 -14.75
CA THR A 327 26.17 23.14 -13.96
C THR A 327 26.15 22.80 -12.47
N ALA A 328 25.75 21.57 -12.11
CA ALA A 328 25.76 21.10 -10.73
C ALA A 328 27.18 21.08 -10.14
N ALA A 329 28.17 20.60 -10.89
CA ALA A 329 29.57 20.60 -10.48
C ALA A 329 30.13 22.01 -10.28
N ALA A 330 29.67 23.01 -11.05
CA ALA A 330 30.09 24.39 -10.91
C ALA A 330 29.45 25.12 -9.72
N GLN A 331 28.24 24.73 -9.31
CA GLN A 331 27.48 25.43 -8.26
C GLN A 331 27.44 24.69 -6.93
N THR A 332 27.77 23.41 -6.91
CA THR A 332 27.69 22.55 -5.73
C THR A 332 28.90 21.63 -5.66
N ALA A 333 29.40 21.38 -4.45
CA ALA A 333 30.45 20.39 -4.24
C ALA A 333 29.88 18.99 -4.47
N LEU A 334 30.29 18.35 -5.57
CA LEU A 334 29.96 16.96 -5.88
C LEU A 334 31.06 16.02 -5.37
N PRO A 335 30.71 14.82 -4.87
CA PRO A 335 31.70 13.82 -4.52
C PRO A 335 32.41 13.31 -5.79
N PRO A 336 33.71 12.94 -5.75
CA PRO A 336 34.41 12.37 -6.90
C PRO A 336 33.69 11.18 -7.54
N GLU A 337 32.99 10.37 -6.73
CA GLU A 337 32.20 9.23 -7.18
C GLU A 337 31.07 9.61 -8.18
N ALA A 338 30.64 10.88 -8.18
CA ALA A 338 29.67 11.41 -9.13
C ALA A 338 30.17 11.36 -10.58
N ASP A 339 31.49 11.40 -10.81
CA ASP A 339 32.08 11.34 -12.15
C ASP A 339 31.77 10.02 -12.88
N MET A 340 31.53 8.92 -12.14
CA MET A 340 31.04 7.67 -12.72
C MET A 340 29.63 7.81 -13.31
N ILE A 341 28.81 8.69 -12.73
CA ILE A 341 27.44 8.95 -13.20
C ILE A 341 27.49 9.83 -14.46
N LEU A 342 28.39 10.81 -14.49
CA LEU A 342 28.69 11.57 -15.72
C LEU A 342 29.19 10.65 -16.85
N ALA A 343 30.13 9.76 -16.54
CA ALA A 343 30.66 8.80 -17.51
C ALA A 343 29.57 7.91 -18.10
N GLN A 344 28.64 7.41 -17.27
CA GLN A 344 27.47 6.66 -17.75
C GLN A 344 26.63 7.44 -18.76
N ALA A 345 26.38 8.73 -18.51
CA ALA A 345 25.65 9.58 -19.44
C ALA A 345 26.44 9.79 -20.74
N LEU A 346 27.75 10.04 -20.64
CA LEU A 346 28.64 10.21 -21.79
C LEU A 346 28.68 8.97 -22.69
N ILE A 347 28.79 7.77 -22.12
CA ILE A 347 28.71 6.49 -22.84
C ILE A 347 27.38 6.38 -23.59
N SER A 348 26.25 6.72 -22.95
CA SER A 348 24.94 6.68 -23.60
C SER A 348 24.73 7.74 -24.69
N THR A 349 25.60 8.75 -24.75
CA THR A 349 25.65 9.75 -25.82
C THR A 349 26.77 9.49 -26.83
N GLU A 350 27.38 8.30 -26.78
CA GLU A 350 28.50 7.89 -27.63
C GLU A 350 29.75 8.78 -27.52
N ARG A 351 29.85 9.58 -26.46
CA ARG A 351 31.01 10.44 -26.15
C ARG A 351 32.05 9.67 -25.37
N TYR A 352 32.56 8.60 -25.97
CA TYR A 352 33.42 7.63 -25.30
C TYR A 352 34.77 8.22 -24.86
N ASP A 353 35.37 9.11 -25.64
CA ASP A 353 36.64 9.75 -25.28
C ASP A 353 36.50 10.62 -24.03
N ALA A 354 35.43 11.39 -23.94
CA ALA A 354 35.12 12.19 -22.75
C ALA A 354 34.83 11.30 -21.54
N ALA A 355 34.12 10.18 -21.72
CA ALA A 355 33.86 9.22 -20.65
C ALA A 355 35.18 8.63 -20.12
N ARG A 356 36.08 8.24 -21.03
CA ARG A 356 37.42 7.73 -20.71
C ARG A 356 38.26 8.76 -19.97
N GLU A 357 38.25 10.01 -20.38
CA GLU A 357 38.99 11.10 -19.73
C GLU A 357 38.53 11.32 -18.29
N VAL A 358 37.21 11.45 -18.09
CA VAL A 358 36.58 11.63 -16.78
C VAL A 358 36.93 10.47 -15.86
N LEU A 359 36.75 9.23 -16.32
CA LEU A 359 37.06 8.02 -15.54
C LEU A 359 38.56 7.90 -15.23
N SER A 360 39.43 8.22 -16.19
CA SER A 360 40.88 8.16 -15.99
C SER A 360 41.35 9.19 -14.96
N THR A 361 40.75 10.38 -14.97
CA THR A 361 41.02 11.43 -13.98
C THR A 361 40.59 10.99 -12.58
N LEU A 362 39.37 10.44 -12.47
CA LEU A 362 38.87 9.87 -11.21
C LEU A 362 39.80 8.77 -10.69
N ILE A 363 40.19 7.82 -11.54
CA ILE A 363 41.07 6.69 -11.17
C ILE A 363 42.45 7.18 -10.68
N ARG A 364 43.02 8.22 -11.29
CA ARG A 364 44.28 8.82 -10.83
C ARG A 364 44.17 9.43 -9.44
N GLN A 365 43.02 10.03 -9.12
CA GLN A 365 42.77 10.62 -7.79
C GLN A 365 42.48 9.54 -6.75
N LYS A 366 41.63 8.57 -7.10
CA LYS A 366 41.19 7.50 -6.23
C LYS A 366 40.95 6.24 -7.08
N PRO A 367 41.83 5.24 -7.03
CA PRO A 367 41.60 3.98 -7.72
C PRO A 367 40.36 3.28 -7.14
N MET A 368 39.36 2.99 -7.97
CA MET A 368 38.11 2.34 -7.56
C MET A 368 37.75 1.23 -8.54
N ALA A 369 37.34 0.06 -8.04
CA ALA A 369 36.92 -1.06 -8.90
C ALA A 369 35.74 -0.67 -9.79
N ARG A 370 34.77 0.08 -9.25
CA ARG A 370 33.61 0.57 -9.98
C ARG A 370 33.96 1.59 -11.09
N ALA A 371 35.02 2.38 -10.93
CA ALA A 371 35.50 3.28 -11.97
C ALA A 371 36.17 2.50 -13.11
N TYR A 372 36.99 1.49 -12.79
CA TYR A 372 37.54 0.56 -13.78
C TYR A 372 36.46 -0.26 -14.49
N TYR A 373 35.39 -0.64 -13.80
CA TYR A 373 34.22 -1.26 -14.43
C TYR A 373 33.62 -0.36 -15.50
N TRP A 374 33.35 0.92 -15.21
CA TRP A 374 32.82 1.85 -16.21
C TRP A 374 33.82 2.15 -17.34
N LEU A 375 35.12 2.11 -17.05
CA LEU A 375 36.15 2.24 -18.09
C LEU A 375 36.12 1.04 -19.05
N ALA A 376 35.96 -0.18 -18.51
CA ALA A 376 35.77 -1.39 -19.31
C ALA A 376 34.47 -1.33 -20.13
N ARG A 377 33.36 -0.82 -19.57
CA ARG A 377 32.11 -0.61 -20.33
C ARG A 377 32.25 0.43 -21.44
N THR A 378 33.07 1.45 -21.22
CA THR A 378 33.39 2.46 -22.26
C THR A 378 34.17 1.82 -23.40
N ALA A 379 35.22 1.06 -23.07
CA ALA A 379 36.02 0.33 -24.05
C ALA A 379 35.20 -0.73 -24.81
N GLU A 380 34.30 -1.45 -24.12
CA GLU A 380 33.35 -2.38 -24.73
C GLU A 380 32.48 -1.69 -25.78
N ALA A 381 31.93 -0.52 -25.48
CA ALA A 381 31.11 0.25 -26.42
C ALA A 381 31.92 0.74 -27.64
N GLN A 382 33.22 1.00 -27.47
CA GLN A 382 34.16 1.32 -28.56
C GLN A 382 34.70 0.09 -29.29
N GLN A 383 34.38 -1.12 -28.83
CA GLN A 383 34.98 -2.38 -29.29
C GLN A 383 36.51 -2.45 -29.12
N ASP A 384 37.06 -1.68 -28.18
CA ASP A 384 38.46 -1.74 -27.78
C ASP A 384 38.63 -2.87 -26.74
N TRP A 385 38.82 -4.10 -27.26
CA TRP A 385 38.86 -5.30 -26.43
C TRP A 385 40.09 -5.36 -25.53
N ASP A 386 41.22 -4.77 -25.94
CA ASP A 386 42.45 -4.74 -25.16
C ASP A 386 42.32 -3.80 -23.96
N ALA A 387 41.78 -2.59 -24.17
CA ALA A 387 41.47 -1.68 -23.07
C ALA A 387 40.39 -2.25 -22.14
N MET A 388 39.38 -2.94 -22.70
CA MET A 388 38.36 -3.62 -21.93
C MET A 388 38.95 -4.73 -21.05
N GLU A 389 39.87 -5.56 -21.56
CA GLU A 389 40.54 -6.61 -20.77
C GLU A 389 41.31 -6.00 -19.59
N LEU A 390 42.13 -4.98 -19.86
CA LEU A 390 42.94 -4.34 -18.84
C LEU A 390 42.06 -3.72 -17.73
N ALA A 391 41.03 -2.97 -18.11
CA ALA A 391 40.14 -2.32 -17.16
C ALA A 391 39.32 -3.34 -16.35
N ALA A 392 38.79 -4.39 -17.00
CA ALA A 392 38.06 -5.45 -16.31
C ALA A 392 38.96 -6.24 -15.34
N GLN A 393 40.21 -6.51 -15.72
CA GLN A 393 41.20 -7.13 -14.84
C GLN A 393 41.52 -6.25 -13.62
N LYS A 394 41.69 -4.93 -13.82
CA LYS A 394 41.93 -4.01 -12.70
C LYS A 394 40.76 -3.96 -11.72
N ALA A 395 39.52 -4.04 -12.22
CA ALA A 395 38.33 -4.12 -11.38
C ALA A 395 38.31 -5.39 -10.52
N THR A 396 38.70 -6.56 -11.06
CA THR A 396 38.77 -7.81 -10.28
C THR A 396 39.94 -7.83 -9.29
N ILE A 397 41.02 -7.09 -9.54
CA ILE A 397 42.13 -6.96 -8.58
C ILE A 397 41.70 -6.12 -7.38
N LEU A 398 40.96 -5.03 -7.60
CA LEU A 398 40.53 -4.13 -6.53
C LEU A 398 39.39 -4.69 -5.68
N GLU A 399 38.45 -5.41 -6.29
CA GLU A 399 37.39 -6.12 -5.58
C GLU A 399 37.34 -7.59 -6.01
N PRO A 400 38.20 -8.46 -5.43
CA PRO A 400 38.32 -9.86 -5.84
C PRO A 400 37.06 -10.68 -5.61
N GLU A 401 36.19 -10.28 -4.70
CA GLU A 401 34.97 -11.01 -4.36
C GLU A 401 33.74 -10.55 -5.16
N ASN A 402 33.90 -9.58 -6.08
CA ASN A 402 32.78 -9.06 -6.85
C ASN A 402 32.51 -9.93 -8.09
N SER A 403 31.45 -10.74 -8.01
CA SER A 403 31.05 -11.66 -9.09
C SER A 403 30.83 -10.96 -10.44
N ARG A 404 30.32 -9.72 -10.44
CA ARG A 404 30.02 -8.96 -11.67
C ARG A 404 31.30 -8.59 -12.42
N TYR A 405 32.39 -8.27 -11.71
CA TYR A 405 33.65 -7.91 -12.35
C TYR A 405 34.33 -9.13 -12.98
N HIS A 406 34.26 -10.29 -12.32
CA HIS A 406 34.74 -11.54 -12.89
C HIS A 406 33.93 -11.96 -14.13
N ALA A 407 32.61 -11.75 -14.13
CA ALA A 407 31.77 -12.02 -15.28
C ALA A 407 32.13 -11.13 -16.48
N LEU A 408 32.34 -9.83 -16.25
CA LEU A 408 32.79 -8.90 -17.30
C LEU A 408 34.18 -9.27 -17.83
N PHE A 409 35.11 -9.64 -16.94
CA PHE A 409 36.45 -10.07 -17.32
C PHE A 409 36.43 -11.37 -18.13
N ALA A 410 35.61 -12.34 -17.74
CA ALA A 410 35.39 -13.56 -18.52
C ALA A 410 34.80 -13.28 -19.90
N GLN A 411 33.87 -12.33 -20.01
CA GLN A 411 33.24 -11.93 -21.26
C GLN A 411 34.28 -11.42 -22.26
N VAL A 412 35.13 -10.48 -21.86
CA VAL A 412 36.18 -9.94 -22.75
C VAL A 412 37.23 -10.98 -23.11
N LEU A 413 37.66 -11.82 -22.17
CA LEU A 413 38.59 -12.92 -22.46
C LEU A 413 38.03 -13.92 -23.47
N THR A 414 36.72 -14.18 -23.42
CA THR A 414 36.04 -15.03 -24.41
C THR A 414 36.07 -14.40 -25.79
N ARG A 415 35.81 -13.08 -25.89
CA ARG A 415 35.89 -12.33 -27.15
C ARG A 415 37.30 -12.37 -27.75
N LEU A 416 38.32 -12.26 -26.89
CA LEU A 416 39.73 -12.36 -27.24
C LEU A 416 40.24 -13.81 -27.43
N LYS A 417 39.36 -14.81 -27.36
CA LYS A 417 39.68 -16.25 -27.50
C LYS A 417 40.68 -16.79 -26.47
N LYS A 418 40.82 -16.12 -25.31
CA LYS A 418 41.66 -16.52 -24.16
C LYS A 418 40.88 -17.48 -23.26
N TYR A 419 40.52 -18.65 -23.79
CA TYR A 419 39.50 -19.52 -23.19
C TYR A 419 39.85 -20.08 -21.81
N ASP A 420 41.11 -20.43 -21.54
CA ASP A 420 41.51 -20.98 -20.23
C ASP A 420 41.33 -19.94 -19.12
N ARG A 421 41.80 -18.71 -19.35
CA ARG A 421 41.60 -17.59 -18.42
C ARG A 421 40.12 -17.23 -18.30
N ALA A 422 39.36 -17.28 -19.40
CA ALA A 422 37.93 -17.03 -19.38
C ALA A 422 37.20 -18.06 -18.50
N LYS A 423 37.55 -19.35 -18.59
CA LYS A 423 36.97 -20.42 -17.76
C LYS A 423 37.24 -20.20 -16.28
N GLN A 424 38.47 -19.79 -15.92
CA GLN A 424 38.83 -19.45 -14.55
C GLN A 424 38.02 -18.25 -14.03
N ALA A 425 37.95 -17.16 -14.80
CA ALA A 425 37.17 -15.98 -14.44
C ALA A 425 35.67 -16.30 -14.29
N ARG A 426 35.09 -17.15 -15.16
CA ARG A 426 33.69 -17.62 -15.00
C ARG A 426 33.50 -18.44 -13.72
N ALA A 427 34.47 -19.30 -13.38
CA ALA A 427 34.41 -20.08 -12.14
C ALA A 427 34.41 -19.17 -10.90
N LEU A 428 35.24 -18.12 -10.90
CA LEU A 428 35.24 -17.10 -9.84
C LEU A 428 33.93 -16.30 -9.81
N ALA A 429 33.41 -15.87 -10.97
CA ALA A 429 32.12 -15.19 -11.04
C ALA A 429 31.00 -16.03 -10.43
N LYS A 430 30.95 -17.33 -10.73
CA LYS A 430 29.97 -18.26 -10.15
C LYS A 430 30.22 -18.50 -8.66
N HIS A 431 31.47 -18.63 -8.23
CA HIS A 431 31.80 -18.82 -6.82
C HIS A 431 31.29 -17.66 -5.96
N TYR A 432 31.54 -16.43 -6.40
CA TYR A 432 31.15 -15.23 -5.67
C TYR A 432 29.67 -14.83 -5.87
N SER A 433 28.96 -15.39 -6.85
CA SER A 433 27.53 -15.11 -7.03
C SER A 433 26.63 -15.81 -6.00
N HIS A 434 27.16 -16.78 -5.25
CA HIS A 434 26.43 -17.59 -4.26
C HIS A 434 26.78 -17.22 -2.81
N ARG A 435 27.62 -16.19 -2.61
CA ARG A 435 27.88 -15.63 -1.27
C ARG A 435 26.91 -14.45 -1.04
N PRO A 436 26.25 -14.38 0.12
CA PRO A 436 25.23 -13.38 0.42
C PRO A 436 25.76 -11.95 0.40
#